data_AF-A0A8M1FX70-F1
#
_entry.id   AF-A0A8M1FX70-F1
#
_cell.length_a   1.000
_cell.length_b   1.000
_cell.length_c   1.000
_cell.angle_alpha   90.00
_cell.angle_beta   90.00
_cell.angle_gamma   90.00
#
_symmetry.space_group_name_H-M   'P 1'
#
loop_
_entity.id
_entity.type
_entity.pdbx_description
1 polymer ?
#
loop_
_entity_poly.entity_id
_entity_poly.type
_entity_poly.pdbx_seq_one_letter_code
_entity_poly.pdbx_strand_id
1 'polypeptide(L)'
;MVPGLGLRSSRLPIFRCSDTPGIQFQGTCSAAPRASPHGLPEPLAAPEDECVAMQQRIGELVADMDVPIHCRIEFSTREDEQLRPKGESNKDYFLNSGDKIRFFFEKDVFDEKGNFLFPPEKSVNKIGHALHAYDPVFRRVTHSPKVQALARSLGFQVPVIVQSMYIFKQPHFGGEGGLSRRLVRTYAGSKLDISFLGSEPVRDASLFVPTPVRRGDLILIHGEVVHKSDQNLSERSRHAYTFHLMESVDTVWSPDNWLQPTAELPFVPLYK
;
A
#
# COMPACT_ATOMS: atom_id res chain seq x y z
N MET A 1 -18.41 -26.36 0.45
CA MET A 1 -17.11 -26.36 -0.26
C MET A 1 -17.05 -25.09 -1.09
N VAL A 2 -16.27 -24.10 -0.64
CA VAL A 2 -15.98 -22.91 -1.47
C VAL A 2 -14.87 -23.33 -2.45
N PRO A 3 -15.05 -23.16 -3.77
CA PRO A 3 -14.02 -23.47 -4.74
C PRO A 3 -12.75 -22.68 -4.45
N GLY A 4 -11.60 -23.33 -4.53
CA GLY A 4 -10.30 -22.77 -4.17
C GLY A 4 -10.06 -21.40 -4.80
N LEU A 5 -9.71 -20.42 -3.97
CA LEU A 5 -9.18 -19.14 -4.39
C LEU A 5 -7.88 -19.38 -5.16
N GLY A 6 -7.97 -19.51 -6.48
CA GLY A 6 -6.83 -19.46 -7.39
C GLY A 6 -6.27 -18.04 -7.40
N LEU A 7 -5.51 -17.69 -6.36
CA LEU A 7 -4.80 -16.41 -6.25
C LEU A 7 -3.68 -16.39 -7.30
N ARG A 8 -3.92 -15.75 -8.44
CA ARG A 8 -2.85 -15.44 -9.38
C ARG A 8 -1.94 -14.37 -8.75
N SER A 9 -0.62 -14.59 -8.79
CA SER A 9 0.45 -13.76 -8.19
C SER A 9 0.38 -12.25 -8.46
N SER A 10 -0.36 -11.79 -9.47
CA SER A 10 -0.46 -10.38 -9.84
C SER A 10 -1.44 -9.57 -8.99
N ARG A 11 -2.18 -10.22 -8.09
CA ARG A 11 -3.37 -9.66 -7.45
C ARG A 11 -3.43 -10.12 -6.00
N LEU A 12 -2.74 -9.37 -5.15
CA LEU A 12 -2.51 -9.70 -3.74
C LEU A 12 -3.57 -9.09 -2.82
N PRO A 13 -4.05 -9.83 -1.81
CA PRO A 13 -4.93 -9.24 -0.83
C PRO A 13 -4.23 -8.15 -0.01
N ILE A 14 -4.92 -7.03 0.16
CA ILE A 14 -4.47 -5.86 0.90
C ILE A 14 -5.17 -5.85 2.26
N PHE A 15 -4.38 -5.76 3.31
CA PHE A 15 -4.84 -5.46 4.66
C PHE A 15 -4.63 -3.98 4.88
N ARG A 16 -5.70 -3.24 5.17
CA ARG A 16 -5.64 -1.79 5.40
C ARG A 16 -6.28 -1.41 6.72
N CYS A 17 -5.51 -0.78 7.60
CA CYS A 17 -6.02 -0.06 8.76
C CYS A 17 -6.09 1.44 8.41
N SER A 18 -7.22 2.11 8.65
CA SER A 18 -7.44 3.51 8.25
C SER A 18 -8.01 4.34 9.38
N ASP A 19 -7.60 5.61 9.50
CA ASP A 19 -8.07 6.54 10.54
C ASP A 19 -9.32 7.34 10.17
N THR A 20 -9.71 7.36 8.89
CA THR A 20 -10.89 8.08 8.39
C THR A 20 -11.50 7.42 7.14
N PRO A 21 -12.78 7.70 6.81
CA PRO A 21 -13.49 7.09 5.69
C PRO A 21 -13.02 7.56 4.30
N GLY A 22 -13.20 6.73 3.25
CA GLY A 22 -13.14 7.23 1.86
C GLY A 22 -12.53 6.33 0.78
N ILE A 23 -12.54 5.01 0.94
CA ILE A 23 -12.20 4.08 -0.15
C ILE A 23 -13.48 3.64 -0.82
N GLN A 24 -13.46 3.51 -2.14
CA GLN A 24 -14.58 3.02 -2.92
C GLN A 24 -14.19 1.72 -3.65
N PHE A 25 -15.13 0.78 -3.72
CA PHE A 25 -14.91 -0.53 -4.34
C PHE A 25 -15.96 -0.79 -5.43
N GLN A 26 -15.54 -1.43 -6.52
CA GLN A 26 -16.44 -1.96 -7.55
C GLN A 26 -16.54 -3.48 -7.37
N GLY A 27 -17.71 -3.95 -6.90
CA GLY A 27 -17.95 -5.35 -6.51
C GLY A 27 -18.15 -5.53 -5.00
N THR A 28 -18.33 -6.76 -4.53
CA THR A 28 -18.52 -7.05 -3.10
C THR A 28 -17.18 -7.00 -2.37
N CYS A 29 -16.84 -5.85 -1.78
CA CYS A 29 -15.88 -5.75 -0.70
C CYS A 29 -16.65 -5.68 0.61
N SER A 30 -16.36 -6.62 1.52
CA SER A 30 -16.88 -6.54 2.88
C SER A 30 -15.77 -5.94 3.75
N ALA A 31 -16.10 -4.97 4.61
CA ALA A 31 -15.37 -4.90 5.88
C ALA A 31 -15.32 -6.32 6.46
N ALA A 32 -14.20 -6.74 7.05
CA ALA A 32 -14.05 -8.12 7.56
C ALA A 32 -15.37 -8.57 8.23
N PRO A 33 -15.91 -9.75 7.83
CA PRO A 33 -17.34 -10.01 7.78
C PRO A 33 -18.12 -9.51 8.99
N ARG A 34 -19.14 -8.67 8.75
CA ARG A 34 -20.21 -8.44 9.71
C ARG A 34 -21.13 -9.66 9.68
N ALA A 35 -20.91 -10.56 10.64
CA ALA A 35 -21.72 -11.72 11.01
C ALA A 35 -21.58 -13.00 10.15
N SER A 36 -21.33 -14.10 10.87
CA SER A 36 -21.68 -15.48 10.52
C SER A 36 -22.89 -15.88 11.40
N PRO A 37 -23.77 -16.84 11.01
CA PRO A 37 -25.00 -17.20 11.74
C PRO A 37 -24.77 -17.86 13.11
N HIS A 38 -23.51 -18.07 13.51
CA HIS A 38 -23.13 -18.69 14.77
C HIS A 38 -22.25 -17.69 15.51
N GLY A 39 -22.87 -16.98 16.46
CA GLY A 39 -22.27 -15.81 17.13
C GLY A 39 -20.86 -16.05 17.68
N LEU A 40 -19.97 -15.08 17.42
CA LEU A 40 -18.68 -14.70 18.03
C LEU A 40 -18.01 -13.62 17.10
N PRO A 41 -16.88 -12.99 17.48
CA PRO A 41 -16.66 -11.78 18.30
C PRO A 41 -16.66 -10.44 17.50
N GLU A 42 -16.45 -9.30 18.18
CA GLU A 42 -16.36 -7.92 17.63
C GLU A 42 -15.36 -7.74 16.46
N PRO A 43 -15.51 -6.71 15.60
CA PRO A 43 -14.69 -6.50 14.40
C PRO A 43 -13.19 -6.51 14.71
N LEU A 44 -12.41 -7.04 13.75
CA LEU A 44 -10.95 -7.04 13.83
C LEU A 44 -10.42 -5.61 13.67
N ALA A 45 -10.41 -4.87 14.77
CA ALA A 45 -9.82 -3.55 14.87
C ALA A 45 -8.42 -3.66 15.48
N ALA A 46 -7.48 -2.90 14.91
CA ALA A 46 -6.30 -2.48 15.64
C ALA A 46 -6.81 -1.69 16.87
N PRO A 47 -6.40 -2.07 18.09
CA PRO A 47 -6.62 -1.28 19.28
C PRO A 47 -6.20 0.18 19.07
N GLU A 48 -6.89 1.12 19.71
CA GLU A 48 -6.62 2.55 19.51
C GLU A 48 -5.15 2.92 19.81
N ASP A 49 -4.53 2.25 20.78
CA ASP A 49 -3.11 2.38 21.11
C ASP A 49 -2.19 1.90 19.98
N GLU A 50 -2.56 0.88 19.19
CA GLU A 50 -1.80 0.49 18.00
C GLU A 50 -1.85 1.57 16.91
N CYS A 51 -3.02 2.17 16.68
CA CYS A 51 -3.16 3.28 15.75
C CYS A 51 -2.35 4.51 16.20
N VAL A 52 -2.39 4.85 17.51
CA VAL A 52 -1.59 5.94 18.07
C VAL A 52 -0.10 5.64 17.89
N ALA A 53 0.34 4.43 18.22
CA ALA A 53 1.74 4.04 18.10
C ALA A 53 2.24 4.13 16.65
N MET A 54 1.46 3.65 15.67
CA MET A 54 1.81 3.78 14.25
C MET A 54 1.88 5.25 13.80
N GLN A 55 0.92 6.08 14.23
CA GLN A 55 0.89 7.50 13.87
C GLN A 55 2.03 8.29 14.52
N GLN A 56 2.36 8.01 15.78
CA GLN A 56 3.52 8.61 16.43
C GLN A 56 4.80 8.19 15.71
N ARG A 57 4.97 6.89 15.45
CA ARG A 57 6.18 6.36 14.84
C ARG A 57 6.41 6.87 13.43
N ILE A 58 5.35 7.03 12.64
CA ILE A 58 5.49 7.62 11.31
C ILE A 58 5.88 9.10 11.38
N GLY A 59 5.41 9.82 12.39
CA GLY A 59 5.81 11.21 12.65
C GLY A 59 7.30 11.33 12.94
N GLU A 60 7.84 10.43 13.77
CA GLU A 60 9.29 10.34 14.05
C GLU A 60 10.08 10.03 12.76
N LEU A 61 9.66 9.04 11.98
CA LEU A 61 10.31 8.69 10.72
C LEU A 61 10.34 9.86 9.72
N VAL A 62 9.28 10.67 9.68
CA VAL A 62 9.21 11.86 8.84
C VAL A 62 10.09 12.99 9.37
N ALA A 63 10.17 13.17 10.70
CA ALA A 63 11.02 14.18 11.31
C ALA A 63 12.52 13.89 11.09
N ASP A 64 12.90 12.60 11.11
CA ASP A 64 14.27 12.14 10.88
C ASP A 64 14.58 11.89 9.38
N MET A 65 13.64 12.24 8.49
CA MET A 65 13.77 11.98 7.07
C MET A 65 14.91 12.78 6.44
N ASP A 66 15.93 12.06 5.97
CA ASP A 66 16.96 12.60 5.07
C ASP A 66 16.80 12.00 3.67
N VAL A 67 16.12 12.73 2.79
CA VAL A 67 15.96 12.35 1.37
C VAL A 67 16.78 13.32 0.51
N PRO A 68 17.89 12.83 -0.09
CA PRO A 68 18.69 13.62 -1.02
C PRO A 68 17.82 14.22 -2.12
N ILE A 69 18.16 15.43 -2.60
CA ILE A 69 17.36 16.15 -3.61
C ILE A 69 17.09 15.29 -4.85
N HIS A 70 18.07 14.53 -5.31
CA HIS A 70 17.93 13.63 -6.48
C HIS A 70 17.03 12.40 -6.24
N CYS A 71 16.58 12.18 -5.00
CA CYS A 71 15.65 11.14 -4.58
C CYS A 71 14.29 11.70 -4.15
N ARG A 72 14.09 13.03 -4.19
CA ARG A 72 12.81 13.68 -3.87
C ARG A 72 11.83 13.48 -5.02
N ILE A 73 11.11 12.37 -4.98
CA ILE A 73 10.25 11.90 -6.07
C ILE A 73 8.79 12.24 -5.77
N GLU A 74 8.14 12.88 -6.73
CA GLU A 74 6.69 13.07 -6.74
C GLU A 74 6.02 11.74 -7.12
N PHE A 75 5.11 11.26 -6.27
CA PHE A 75 4.33 10.06 -6.53
C PHE A 75 3.24 10.36 -7.56
N SER A 76 3.16 9.53 -8.59
CA SER A 76 2.05 9.52 -9.51
C SER A 76 1.65 8.10 -9.87
N THR A 77 0.36 7.86 -10.06
CA THR A 77 -0.16 6.65 -10.71
C THR A 77 -0.44 6.85 -12.19
N ARG A 78 -0.18 8.05 -12.74
CA ARG A 78 -0.46 8.40 -14.14
C ARG A 78 0.80 8.27 -14.99
N GLU A 79 0.67 7.59 -16.12
CA GLU A 79 1.76 7.21 -17.04
C GLU A 79 2.53 8.43 -17.56
N ASP A 80 1.81 9.51 -17.88
CA ASP A 80 2.34 10.77 -18.38
C ASP A 80 3.24 11.53 -17.39
N GLU A 81 3.28 11.10 -16.13
CA GLU A 81 4.08 11.74 -15.09
C GLU A 81 5.21 10.86 -14.57
N GLN A 82 5.03 9.54 -14.55
CA GLN A 82 6.13 8.59 -14.29
C GLN A 82 7.12 8.50 -15.47
N LEU A 83 6.69 8.82 -16.69
CA LEU A 83 7.52 8.84 -17.90
C LEU A 83 8.15 10.22 -18.19
N ARG A 84 7.86 11.26 -17.39
CA ARG A 84 8.49 12.57 -17.56
C ARG A 84 10.01 12.48 -17.29
N PRO A 85 10.85 13.20 -18.05
CA PRO A 85 12.32 13.14 -17.96
C PRO A 85 12.87 13.90 -16.73
N LYS A 86 12.21 13.81 -15.57
CA LYS A 86 12.80 14.22 -14.28
C LYS A 86 13.72 13.07 -13.80
N GLY A 87 14.81 12.82 -14.53
CA GLY A 87 15.97 12.04 -14.11
C GLY A 87 15.80 10.52 -14.00
N GLU A 88 16.81 9.79 -14.48
CA GLU A 88 16.92 8.33 -14.30
C GLU A 88 16.93 7.91 -12.81
N SER A 89 17.33 8.81 -11.90
CA SER A 89 17.40 8.58 -10.45
C SER A 89 16.03 8.31 -9.79
N ASN A 90 14.94 8.84 -10.37
CA ASN A 90 13.61 8.72 -9.78
C ASN A 90 13.05 7.29 -9.87
N LYS A 91 13.26 6.64 -11.03
CA LYS A 91 12.85 5.26 -11.25
C LYS A 91 13.68 4.30 -10.40
N ASP A 92 14.98 4.53 -10.30
CA ASP A 92 15.90 3.69 -9.53
C ASP A 92 15.59 3.72 -8.02
N TYR A 93 15.26 4.88 -7.46
CA TYR A 93 14.86 4.98 -6.06
C TYR A 93 13.54 4.26 -5.79
N PHE A 94 12.58 4.28 -6.72
CA PHE A 94 11.35 3.49 -6.58
C PHE A 94 11.62 1.98 -6.74
N LEU A 95 12.30 1.57 -7.81
CA LEU A 95 12.58 0.17 -8.13
C LEU A 95 13.34 -0.57 -7.01
N ASN A 96 14.27 0.11 -6.36
CA ASN A 96 15.10 -0.44 -5.29
C ASN A 96 14.52 -0.18 -3.88
N SER A 97 13.24 0.18 -3.77
CA SER A 97 12.59 0.48 -2.48
C SER A 97 11.88 -0.71 -1.84
N GLY A 98 11.79 -1.85 -2.55
CA GLY A 98 11.05 -3.04 -2.12
C GLY A 98 11.45 -3.56 -0.74
N ASP A 99 12.72 -3.41 -0.39
CA ASP A 99 13.33 -3.85 0.86
C ASP A 99 13.95 -2.69 1.65
N LYS A 100 13.35 -1.50 1.56
CA LYS A 100 13.78 -0.29 2.28
C LYS A 100 12.58 0.46 2.87
N ILE A 101 12.85 1.42 3.76
CA ILE A 101 11.89 2.45 4.19
C ILE A 101 12.28 3.74 3.46
N ARG A 102 11.46 4.14 2.49
CA ARG A 102 11.67 5.27 1.57
C ARG A 102 10.42 6.12 1.49
N PHE A 103 10.61 7.39 1.14
CA PHE A 103 9.57 8.42 1.16
C PHE A 103 9.22 8.82 -0.27
N PHE A 104 7.92 8.97 -0.51
CA PHE A 104 7.38 9.38 -1.80
C PHE A 104 6.42 10.53 -1.55
N PHE A 105 6.55 11.59 -2.34
CA PHE A 105 5.94 12.88 -2.03
C PHE A 105 4.70 13.13 -2.89
N GLU A 106 3.81 14.03 -2.47
CA GLU A 106 2.70 14.49 -3.31
C GLU A 106 3.24 15.26 -4.53
N LYS A 107 2.41 15.48 -5.54
CA LYS A 107 2.77 16.30 -6.70
C LYS A 107 2.83 17.77 -6.32
N ASP A 108 3.65 18.53 -7.04
CA ASP A 108 3.71 19.99 -6.96
C ASP A 108 4.09 20.49 -5.55
N VAL A 109 4.82 19.67 -4.79
CA VAL A 109 5.35 20.03 -3.47
C VAL A 109 6.80 20.47 -3.51
N PHE A 110 7.42 20.44 -4.69
CA PHE A 110 8.78 20.91 -4.93
C PHE A 110 8.81 22.12 -5.86
N ASP A 111 9.75 23.05 -5.61
CA ASP A 111 10.10 24.11 -6.56
C ASP A 111 10.95 23.57 -7.73
N GLU A 112 11.31 24.44 -8.68
CA GLU A 112 12.15 24.10 -9.83
C GLU A 112 13.55 23.59 -9.44
N LYS A 113 13.99 23.86 -8.21
CA LYS A 113 15.30 23.45 -7.66
C LYS A 113 15.20 22.18 -6.81
N GLY A 114 14.01 21.60 -6.64
CA GLY A 114 13.78 20.41 -5.81
C GLY A 114 13.68 20.70 -4.31
N ASN A 115 13.51 21.96 -3.90
CA ASN A 115 13.23 22.31 -2.50
C ASN A 115 11.75 22.17 -2.20
N PHE A 116 11.43 21.81 -0.96
CA PHE A 116 10.05 21.72 -0.53
C PHE A 116 9.36 23.09 -0.51
N LEU A 117 8.17 23.17 -1.10
CA LEU A 117 7.27 24.32 -1.02
C LEU A 117 6.46 24.33 0.29
N PHE A 118 6.32 23.18 0.93
CA PHE A 118 5.59 22.96 2.18
C PHE A 118 6.47 22.22 3.18
N PRO A 119 6.18 22.25 4.49
CA PRO A 119 6.90 21.42 5.44
C PRO A 119 6.91 19.94 5.01
N PRO A 120 8.04 19.22 5.06
CA PRO A 120 8.15 17.87 4.52
C PRO A 120 7.07 16.91 5.03
N GLU A 121 6.65 17.04 6.28
CA GLU A 121 5.59 16.27 6.91
C GLU A 121 4.20 16.46 6.27
N LYS A 122 3.99 17.57 5.56
CA LYS A 122 2.79 17.85 4.75
C LYS A 122 2.97 17.49 3.29
N SER A 123 4.19 17.15 2.87
CA SER A 123 4.52 16.84 1.48
C SER A 123 4.59 15.34 1.20
N VAL A 124 4.69 14.48 2.22
CA VAL A 124 4.76 13.02 2.01
C VAL A 124 3.39 12.47 1.60
N ASN A 125 3.34 11.76 0.47
CA ASN A 125 2.18 10.99 0.03
C ASN A 125 2.16 9.62 0.73
N LYS A 126 3.29 8.92 0.69
CA LYS A 126 3.46 7.59 1.28
C LYS A 126 4.89 7.28 1.71
N ILE A 127 5.02 6.29 2.59
CA ILE A 127 6.27 5.64 2.96
C ILE A 127 6.18 4.15 2.62
N GLY A 128 7.22 3.58 2.03
CA GLY A 128 7.26 2.17 1.63
C GLY A 128 8.68 1.68 1.34
N HIS A 129 8.93 0.40 1.08
CA HIS A 129 7.93 -0.67 0.96
C HIS A 129 8.12 -1.80 2.00
N ALA A 130 9.02 -1.61 2.97
CA ALA A 130 9.40 -2.63 3.96
C ALA A 130 9.25 -2.20 5.44
N LEU A 131 8.30 -1.32 5.76
CA LEU A 131 7.94 -0.97 7.14
C LEU A 131 7.69 -2.21 8.01
N HIS A 132 6.97 -3.21 7.48
CA HIS A 132 6.67 -4.47 8.18
C HIS A 132 7.91 -5.27 8.61
N ALA A 133 9.05 -5.05 7.94
CA ALA A 133 10.28 -5.79 8.18
C ALA A 133 11.22 -5.04 9.12
N TYR A 134 11.44 -3.74 8.85
CA TYR A 134 12.49 -2.96 9.50
C TYR A 134 12.01 -2.06 10.64
N ASP A 135 10.73 -1.68 10.67
CA ASP A 135 10.21 -0.86 11.77
C ASP A 135 9.51 -1.74 12.83
N PRO A 136 9.92 -1.66 14.11
CA PRO A 136 9.38 -2.53 15.15
C PRO A 136 7.89 -2.32 15.43
N VAL A 137 7.36 -1.10 15.26
CA VAL A 137 5.94 -0.81 15.50
C VAL A 137 5.09 -1.43 14.41
N PHE A 138 5.45 -1.20 13.14
CA PHE A 138 4.73 -1.77 12.00
C PHE A 138 4.88 -3.29 11.92
N ARG A 139 6.06 -3.83 12.24
CA ARG A 139 6.29 -5.27 12.35
C ARG A 139 5.41 -5.92 13.42
N ARG A 140 5.25 -5.29 14.59
CA ARG A 140 4.39 -5.81 15.66
C ARG A 140 2.92 -5.89 15.22
N VAL A 141 2.42 -4.84 14.57
CA VAL A 141 1.03 -4.81 14.06
C VAL A 141 0.83 -5.87 12.96
N THR A 142 1.74 -5.94 11.97
CA THR A 142 1.65 -6.89 10.86
C THR A 142 1.69 -8.34 11.32
N HIS A 143 2.54 -8.70 12.28
CA HIS A 143 2.64 -10.06 12.80
C HIS A 143 1.79 -10.31 14.04
N SER A 144 0.83 -9.44 14.35
CA SER A 144 -0.01 -9.59 15.54
C SER A 144 -0.81 -10.90 15.50
N PRO A 145 -1.12 -11.51 16.67
CA PRO A 145 -1.95 -12.71 16.72
C PRO A 145 -3.30 -12.54 16.00
N LYS A 146 -3.85 -11.33 16.04
CA LYS A 146 -5.08 -10.93 15.33
C LYS A 146 -4.96 -11.10 13.82
N VAL A 147 -3.90 -10.58 13.21
CA VAL A 147 -3.66 -10.71 11.76
C VAL A 147 -3.39 -12.17 11.38
N GLN A 148 -2.59 -12.88 12.18
CA GLN A 148 -2.31 -14.29 11.93
C GLN A 148 -3.57 -15.17 12.02
N ALA A 149 -4.41 -14.96 13.04
CA ALA A 149 -5.69 -15.67 13.18
C ALA A 149 -6.62 -15.39 12.00
N LEU A 150 -6.68 -14.13 11.52
CA LEU A 150 -7.44 -13.78 10.34
C LEU A 150 -6.92 -14.49 9.09
N ALA A 151 -5.62 -14.47 8.83
CA ALA A 151 -5.04 -15.18 7.69
C ALA A 151 -5.35 -16.69 7.74
N ARG A 152 -5.31 -17.32 8.93
CA ARG A 152 -5.71 -18.72 9.12
C ARG A 152 -7.18 -18.94 8.79
N SER A 153 -8.07 -18.04 9.23
CA SER A 153 -9.50 -18.13 8.93
C SER A 153 -9.83 -17.97 7.45
N LEU A 154 -8.96 -17.28 6.70
CA LEU A 154 -9.05 -17.14 5.24
C LEU A 154 -8.44 -18.33 4.48
N GLY A 155 -7.84 -19.30 5.19
CA GLY A 155 -7.27 -20.50 4.59
C GLY A 155 -5.83 -20.37 4.08
N PHE A 156 -5.11 -19.31 4.44
CA PHE A 156 -3.69 -19.19 4.10
C PHE A 156 -2.87 -20.26 4.82
N GLN A 157 -2.06 -21.00 4.05
CA GLN A 157 -1.18 -22.07 4.52
C GLN A 157 0.20 -21.52 4.87
N VAL A 158 0.87 -20.88 3.91
CA VAL A 158 2.18 -20.24 4.10
C VAL A 158 2.13 -18.81 3.54
N PRO A 159 1.37 -17.91 4.19
CA PRO A 159 1.31 -16.51 3.77
C PRO A 159 2.65 -15.83 4.04
N VAL A 160 3.15 -15.11 3.04
CA VAL A 160 4.32 -14.23 3.15
C VAL A 160 3.91 -12.77 2.92
N ILE A 161 4.54 -11.84 3.63
CA ILE A 161 4.37 -10.40 3.41
C ILE A 161 5.31 -9.98 2.28
N VAL A 162 4.72 -9.41 1.23
CA VAL A 162 5.46 -9.00 0.02
C VAL A 162 5.72 -7.49 -0.03
N GLN A 163 4.90 -6.71 0.66
CA GLN A 163 4.98 -5.24 0.65
C GLN A 163 4.19 -4.65 1.82
N SER A 164 4.68 -3.54 2.38
CA SER A 164 3.93 -2.68 3.30
C SER A 164 4.12 -1.20 2.98
N MET A 165 3.09 -0.38 3.15
CA MET A 165 3.15 1.06 2.96
C MET A 165 2.38 1.79 4.06
N TYR A 166 2.76 3.04 4.31
CA TYR A 166 1.96 4.00 5.05
C TYR A 166 1.50 5.11 4.10
N ILE A 167 0.20 5.40 4.07
CA ILE A 167 -0.41 6.40 3.18
C ILE A 167 -0.95 7.54 4.03
N PHE A 168 -0.54 8.77 3.75
CA PHE A 168 -0.91 9.94 4.57
C PHE A 168 -2.25 10.54 4.14
N LYS A 169 -2.48 10.65 2.83
CA LYS A 169 -3.62 11.39 2.25
C LYS A 169 -3.74 12.77 2.90
N GLN A 170 -2.80 13.65 2.56
CA GLN A 170 -2.66 14.98 3.15
C GLN A 170 -3.95 15.82 2.98
N PRO A 171 -4.23 16.77 3.89
CA PRO A 171 -5.37 17.68 3.77
C PRO A 171 -5.38 18.42 2.44
N HIS A 172 -6.58 18.71 1.91
CA HIS A 172 -6.86 19.46 0.66
C HIS A 172 -6.34 18.88 -0.67
N PHE A 173 -5.11 18.34 -0.70
CA PHE A 173 -4.42 17.94 -1.94
C PHE A 173 -3.97 16.48 -1.95
N GLY A 174 -4.28 15.70 -0.92
CA GLY A 174 -3.86 14.29 -0.84
C GLY A 174 -4.31 13.48 -2.06
N GLY A 175 -3.36 13.12 -2.92
CA GLY A 175 -3.62 12.74 -4.32
C GLY A 175 -4.48 11.49 -4.50
N GLU A 176 -5.25 11.43 -5.59
CA GLU A 176 -6.06 10.27 -5.97
C GLU A 176 -5.23 8.99 -6.11
N GLY A 177 -5.86 7.83 -5.93
CA GLY A 177 -5.21 6.55 -6.17
C GLY A 177 -6.21 5.45 -6.50
N GLY A 178 -5.75 4.42 -7.22
CA GLY A 178 -6.56 3.26 -7.57
C GLY A 178 -5.75 2.20 -8.33
N LEU A 179 -6.30 0.99 -8.39
CA LEU A 179 -5.75 -0.08 -9.22
C LEU A 179 -6.32 0.03 -10.63
N SER A 180 -5.55 0.59 -11.56
CA SER A 180 -5.96 0.65 -12.97
C SER A 180 -5.13 -0.24 -13.90
N ARG A 181 -3.82 -0.41 -13.62
CA ARG A 181 -2.87 -1.13 -14.49
C ARG A 181 -1.82 -1.89 -13.68
N ARG A 182 -1.21 -2.91 -14.30
CA ARG A 182 -0.13 -3.69 -13.66
C ARG A 182 1.21 -3.02 -13.93
N LEU A 183 1.91 -2.58 -12.90
CA LEU A 183 3.28 -2.08 -13.02
C LEU A 183 4.26 -3.26 -13.09
N VAL A 184 5.00 -3.35 -14.18
CA VAL A 184 5.95 -4.43 -14.45
C VAL A 184 7.37 -3.90 -14.63
N ARG A 185 8.37 -4.72 -14.32
CA ARG A 185 9.77 -4.51 -14.71
C ARG A 185 9.91 -4.69 -16.21
N THR A 186 10.73 -3.85 -16.80
CA THR A 186 11.19 -3.94 -18.18
C THR A 186 12.70 -3.72 -18.22
N TYR A 187 13.29 -3.89 -19.41
CA TYR A 187 14.72 -3.65 -19.62
C TYR A 187 14.92 -2.78 -20.86
N ALA A 188 15.64 -1.67 -20.69
CA ALA A 188 16.13 -0.85 -21.79
C ALA A 188 17.61 -1.21 -22.01
N GLY A 189 17.86 -2.21 -22.87
CA GLY A 189 19.17 -2.85 -22.97
C GLY A 189 19.47 -3.67 -21.69
N SER A 190 20.55 -3.35 -20.99
CA SER A 190 20.92 -3.98 -19.72
C SER A 190 20.36 -3.26 -18.48
N LYS A 191 19.72 -2.10 -18.65
CA LYS A 191 19.23 -1.27 -17.55
C LYS A 191 17.81 -1.65 -17.17
N LEU A 192 17.56 -1.80 -15.87
CA LEU A 192 16.23 -2.05 -15.32
C LEU A 192 15.34 -0.81 -15.48
N ASP A 193 14.10 -1.01 -15.92
CA ASP A 193 13.08 0.02 -16.05
C ASP A 193 11.71 -0.53 -15.59
N ILE A 194 10.67 0.30 -15.65
CA ILE A 194 9.28 -0.06 -15.36
C ILE A 194 8.36 0.39 -16.48
N SER A 195 7.30 -0.39 -16.71
CA SER A 195 6.20 -0.02 -17.61
C SER A 195 4.86 -0.47 -17.04
N PHE A 196 3.77 0.13 -17.54
CA PHE A 196 2.42 -0.30 -17.20
C PHE A 196 1.88 -1.24 -18.27
N LEU A 197 1.63 -2.50 -17.87
CA LEU A 197 0.99 -3.49 -18.71
C LEU A 197 -0.54 -3.41 -18.59
N GLY A 198 -1.20 -3.44 -19.76
CA GLY A 198 -2.65 -3.38 -19.91
C GLY A 198 -3.18 -1.96 -20.11
N SER A 199 -4.46 -1.87 -20.49
CA SER A 199 -5.21 -0.61 -20.59
C SER A 199 -6.02 -0.39 -19.32
N GLU A 200 -6.25 0.88 -18.97
CA GLU A 200 -7.21 1.25 -17.93
C GLU A 200 -8.61 1.19 -18.55
N PRO A 201 -9.44 0.18 -18.22
CA PRO A 201 -10.80 0.11 -18.75
C PRO A 201 -11.60 1.29 -18.21
N VAL A 202 -12.41 1.93 -19.07
CA VAL A 202 -13.41 2.89 -18.62
C VAL A 202 -14.38 2.14 -17.69
N ARG A 203 -14.46 2.57 -16.44
CA ARG A 203 -15.37 2.02 -15.45
C ARG A 203 -16.50 2.99 -15.19
N ASP A 204 -17.72 2.45 -15.10
CA ASP A 204 -18.87 3.22 -14.66
C ASP A 204 -18.68 3.59 -13.18
N ALA A 205 -18.60 4.90 -12.92
CA ALA A 205 -18.41 5.46 -11.60
C ALA A 205 -19.57 5.10 -10.64
N SER A 206 -20.78 4.85 -11.17
CA SER A 206 -21.95 4.48 -10.37
C SER A 206 -21.83 3.10 -9.70
N LEU A 207 -20.92 2.26 -10.21
CA LEU A 207 -20.68 0.92 -9.67
C LEU A 207 -19.74 0.92 -8.44
N PHE A 208 -19.18 2.07 -8.09
CA PHE A 208 -18.29 2.22 -6.93
C PHE A 208 -19.09 2.53 -5.66
N VAL A 209 -18.93 1.67 -4.65
CA VAL A 209 -19.57 1.84 -3.35
C VAL A 209 -18.56 2.38 -2.33
N PRO A 210 -18.82 3.53 -1.67
CA PRO A 210 -17.96 4.06 -0.62
C PRO A 210 -18.03 3.16 0.61
N THR A 211 -16.87 2.87 1.19
CA THR A 211 -16.70 2.09 2.42
C THR A 211 -16.04 2.98 3.48
N PRO A 212 -16.83 3.84 4.15
CA PRO A 212 -16.35 4.62 5.27
C PRO A 212 -16.04 3.71 6.46
N VAL A 213 -14.91 3.95 7.12
CA VAL A 213 -14.47 3.17 8.29
C VAL A 213 -13.99 4.10 9.41
N ARG A 214 -14.02 3.59 10.64
CA ARG A 214 -13.47 4.28 11.81
C ARG A 214 -12.00 3.90 11.98
N ARG A 215 -11.28 4.74 12.72
CA ARG A 215 -9.95 4.45 13.23
C ARG A 215 -9.88 3.06 13.87
N GLY A 216 -8.86 2.30 13.50
CA GLY A 216 -8.64 0.93 13.95
C GLY A 216 -9.26 -0.12 13.04
N ASP A 217 -10.30 0.19 12.28
CA ASP A 217 -10.96 -0.80 11.42
C ASP A 217 -9.99 -1.38 10.38
N LEU A 218 -10.07 -2.69 10.17
CA LEU A 218 -9.35 -3.39 9.11
C LEU A 218 -10.26 -3.63 7.89
N ILE A 219 -9.78 -3.22 6.72
CA ILE A 219 -10.39 -3.55 5.43
C ILE A 219 -9.56 -4.65 4.76
N LEU A 220 -10.25 -5.72 4.36
CA LEU A 220 -9.71 -6.76 3.49
C LEU A 220 -10.07 -6.44 2.04
N ILE A 221 -9.05 -6.33 1.20
CA ILE A 221 -9.21 -6.09 -0.23
C ILE A 221 -8.72 -7.32 -0.95
N HIS A 222 -9.60 -8.03 -1.66
CA HIS A 222 -9.16 -9.10 -2.55
C HIS A 222 -8.35 -8.52 -3.70
N GLY A 223 -7.26 -9.17 -4.12
CA GLY A 223 -6.32 -8.55 -5.05
C GLY A 223 -6.85 -8.28 -6.45
N GLU A 224 -8.02 -8.83 -6.81
CA GLU A 224 -8.70 -8.56 -8.08
C GLU A 224 -9.79 -7.48 -7.97
N VAL A 225 -10.10 -7.01 -6.77
CA VAL A 225 -11.12 -5.98 -6.59
C VAL A 225 -10.59 -4.65 -7.08
N VAL A 226 -11.34 -4.06 -8.00
CA VAL A 226 -11.11 -2.69 -8.45
C VAL A 226 -11.54 -1.73 -7.36
N HIS A 227 -10.61 -0.89 -6.94
CA HIS A 227 -10.82 0.07 -5.88
C HIS A 227 -10.12 1.39 -6.20
N LYS A 228 -10.70 2.48 -5.69
CA LYS A 228 -10.14 3.82 -5.80
C LYS A 228 -10.31 4.60 -4.52
N SER A 229 -9.57 5.69 -4.44
CA SER A 229 -9.70 6.71 -3.43
C SER A 229 -9.55 8.08 -4.05
N ASP A 230 -10.62 8.85 -3.95
CA ASP A 230 -10.68 10.23 -4.41
C ASP A 230 -9.73 11.13 -3.60
N GLN A 231 -9.42 12.31 -4.15
CA GLN A 231 -8.57 13.30 -3.51
C GLN A 231 -9.13 13.70 -2.14
N ASN A 232 -8.25 13.89 -1.16
CA ASN A 232 -8.68 14.36 0.15
C ASN A 232 -8.88 15.88 0.10
N LEU A 233 -10.13 16.34 0.07
CA LEU A 233 -10.49 17.76 0.09
C LEU A 233 -10.77 18.31 1.50
N SER A 234 -10.60 17.50 2.54
CA SER A 234 -10.88 17.89 3.91
C SER A 234 -9.66 18.54 4.61
N GLU A 235 -9.93 19.17 5.76
CA GLU A 235 -8.91 19.78 6.65
C GLU A 235 -8.05 18.76 7.41
N ARG A 236 -8.38 17.46 7.32
CA ARG A 236 -7.73 16.41 8.12
C ARG A 236 -7.09 15.37 7.21
N SER A 237 -5.93 14.88 7.61
CA SER A 237 -5.29 13.78 6.90
C SER A 237 -6.07 12.47 7.09
N ARG A 238 -5.89 11.51 6.17
CA ARG A 238 -6.47 10.17 6.25
C ARG A 238 -5.39 9.11 6.19
N HIS A 239 -4.76 8.92 7.33
CA HIS A 239 -3.67 7.99 7.49
C HIS A 239 -4.16 6.56 7.34
N ALA A 240 -3.34 5.73 6.70
CA ALA A 240 -3.59 4.30 6.62
C ALA A 240 -2.30 3.51 6.51
N TYR A 241 -2.20 2.44 7.30
CA TYR A 241 -1.18 1.43 7.13
C TYR A 241 -1.72 0.29 6.26
N THR A 242 -0.96 -0.12 5.25
CA THR A 242 -1.30 -1.24 4.37
C THR A 242 -0.17 -2.25 4.28
N PHE A 243 -0.52 -3.52 4.17
CA PHE A 243 0.43 -4.56 3.76
C PHE A 243 -0.28 -5.62 2.90
N HIS A 244 0.51 -6.31 2.09
CA HIS A 244 0.03 -7.30 1.13
C HIS A 244 0.55 -8.68 1.49
N LEU A 245 -0.33 -9.67 1.42
CA LEU A 245 0.03 -11.07 1.60
C LEU A 245 0.03 -11.81 0.27
N MET A 246 0.96 -12.74 0.12
CA MET A 246 0.95 -13.76 -0.93
C MET A 246 0.89 -15.14 -0.25
N GLU A 247 0.00 -16.02 -0.70
CA GLU A 247 0.14 -17.44 -0.37
C GLU A 247 1.37 -17.97 -1.10
N SER A 248 2.37 -18.53 -0.42
CA SER A 248 3.57 -19.04 -1.10
C SER A 248 3.43 -20.48 -1.59
N VAL A 249 2.49 -21.25 -1.05
CA VAL A 249 2.20 -22.61 -1.54
C VAL A 249 1.58 -22.52 -2.93
N ASP A 250 2.12 -23.31 -3.86
CA ASP A 250 1.65 -23.43 -5.25
C ASP A 250 1.51 -22.11 -6.02
N THR A 251 2.22 -21.07 -5.57
CA THR A 251 2.16 -19.73 -6.14
C THR A 251 3.55 -19.26 -6.54
N VAL A 252 3.69 -18.88 -7.81
CA VAL A 252 4.94 -18.34 -8.35
C VAL A 252 4.83 -16.82 -8.41
N TRP A 253 5.71 -16.13 -7.69
CA TRP A 253 5.86 -14.68 -7.82
C TRP A 253 6.39 -14.33 -9.21
N SER A 254 5.61 -13.58 -9.98
CA SER A 254 6.01 -13.24 -11.35
C SER A 254 7.34 -12.47 -11.37
N PRO A 255 8.31 -12.87 -12.22
CA PRO A 255 9.58 -12.16 -12.36
C PRO A 255 9.41 -10.75 -12.93
N ASP A 256 8.27 -10.49 -13.59
CA ASP A 256 7.93 -9.19 -14.16
C ASP A 256 7.39 -8.22 -13.11
N ASN A 257 7.10 -8.65 -11.88
CA ASN A 257 6.62 -7.73 -10.84
C ASN A 257 7.71 -6.69 -10.53
N TRP A 258 7.32 -5.42 -10.41
CA TRP A 258 8.28 -4.35 -10.13
C TRP A 258 9.03 -4.55 -8.81
N LEU A 259 8.37 -5.17 -7.84
CA LEU A 259 8.95 -5.56 -6.57
C LEU A 259 9.39 -7.01 -6.69
N GLN A 260 10.66 -7.27 -6.39
CA GLN A 260 11.24 -8.61 -6.29
C GLN A 260 11.85 -8.76 -4.89
N PRO A 261 11.78 -9.96 -4.27
CA PRO A 261 12.50 -10.22 -3.04
C PRO A 261 14.00 -10.08 -3.28
N THR A 262 14.73 -9.58 -2.29
CA THR A 262 16.20 -9.46 -2.34
C THR A 262 16.85 -10.54 -1.49
N ALA A 263 18.16 -10.76 -1.64
CA ALA A 263 18.89 -11.66 -0.75
C ALA A 263 18.88 -11.15 0.70
N GLU A 264 18.86 -9.82 0.89
CA GLU A 264 18.78 -9.16 2.20
C GLU A 264 17.40 -9.31 2.83
N LEU A 265 16.33 -9.19 2.03
CA LEU A 265 14.96 -9.34 2.48
C LEU A 265 14.16 -10.23 1.51
N PRO A 266 14.21 -11.56 1.69
CA PRO A 266 13.20 -12.43 1.11
C PRO A 266 11.82 -12.10 1.70
N PHE A 267 10.75 -12.50 1.02
CA PHE A 267 9.40 -12.31 1.55
C PHE A 267 9.24 -12.99 2.91
N VAL A 268 8.82 -12.20 3.89
CA VAL A 268 8.82 -12.61 5.30
C VAL A 268 7.57 -13.45 5.58
N PRO A 269 7.67 -14.66 6.16
CA PRO A 269 6.49 -15.42 6.57
C PRO A 269 5.65 -14.64 7.59
N LEU A 270 4.33 -14.60 7.40
CA LEU A 270 3.43 -13.94 8.34
C LEU A 270 3.32 -14.71 9.66
N TYR A 271 3.19 -16.04 9.57
CA TYR A 271 3.10 -16.90 10.74
C TYR A 271 4.45 -17.00 11.44
N LYS A 272 4.40 -16.86 12.77
CA LYS A 272 5.54 -17.05 13.67
C LYS A 272 5.25 -18.18 14.64
#